data_AF-A0A2S8F0S6-F1
#
_entry.id   AF-A0A2S8F0S6-F1
#
_cell.length_a   1.000
_cell.length_b   1.000
_cell.length_c   1.000
_cell.angle_alpha   90.00
_cell.angle_beta   90.00
_cell.angle_gamma   90.00
#
_symmetry.space_group_name_H-M   'P 1'
#
loop_
_entity.id
_entity.type
_entity.pdbx_description
1 polymer ?
#
loop_
_entity_poly.entity_id
_entity_poly.type
_entity_poly.pdbx_seq_one_letter_code
_entity_poly.pdbx_strand_id
1 'polypeptide(L)'
;MAEQQEKIRVTCPSCFKRFEVSAKFAGREGPCPACKKPIKIPELSEQVVLREKEGFGGVKSKEGKLVFKPVAREDAKFSTTALAVVLTAAISAFAIAFFIGHSTEDTNNLTWIVAAGSFLIAVPLCWSGYWFLRDDEYEAYSGQELWVRVLICSAAYALIWGIYAFLIGYWELDSNLNENLPYFVITAVVCLIGGGFAAAGSFDIQPLSGFLHFSLYILITLLLRMTMGLSAYYVTWWP
;
A
#
# COMPACT_ATOMS: atom_id res chain seq x y z
N MET A 1 -27.82 -32.25 -30.22
CA MET A 1 -27.12 -32.43 -28.93
C MET A 1 -25.80 -33.14 -29.24
N ALA A 2 -24.69 -32.43 -29.21
CA ALA A 2 -23.38 -32.99 -29.55
C ALA A 2 -22.88 -33.83 -28.36
N GLU A 3 -22.85 -35.14 -28.53
CA GLU A 3 -22.20 -36.11 -27.65
C GLU A 3 -20.75 -35.65 -27.46
N GLN A 4 -20.39 -35.18 -26.26
CA GLN A 4 -19.00 -34.82 -25.94
C GLN A 4 -18.14 -36.08 -26.13
N GLN A 5 -17.36 -36.08 -27.21
CA GLN A 5 -16.58 -37.23 -27.61
C GLN A 5 -15.34 -37.32 -26.72
N GLU A 6 -15.44 -38.06 -25.61
CA GLU A 6 -14.31 -38.37 -24.75
C GLU A 6 -13.20 -39.05 -25.57
N LYS A 7 -12.00 -38.48 -25.53
CA LYS A 7 -10.80 -38.99 -26.21
C LYS A 7 -9.86 -39.60 -25.17
N ILE A 8 -9.43 -40.83 -25.41
CA ILE A 8 -8.45 -41.54 -24.59
C ILE A 8 -7.08 -41.36 -25.22
N ARG A 9 -6.10 -40.89 -24.46
CA ARG A 9 -4.69 -40.84 -24.88
C ARG A 9 -4.04 -42.21 -24.64
N VAL A 10 -3.64 -42.87 -25.72
CA VAL A 10 -3.01 -44.19 -25.69
C VAL A 10 -1.58 -44.08 -26.19
N THR A 11 -0.66 -44.78 -25.51
CA THR A 11 0.74 -44.92 -25.95
C THR A 11 0.96 -46.34 -26.45
N CYS A 12 1.41 -46.50 -27.69
CA CYS A 12 1.70 -47.84 -28.23
C CYS A 12 2.97 -48.44 -27.58
N PRO A 13 2.94 -49.69 -27.09
CA PRO A 13 4.10 -50.33 -26.47
C PRO A 13 5.21 -50.71 -27.47
N SER A 14 4.90 -50.77 -28.77
CA SER A 14 5.87 -51.17 -29.81
C SER A 14 6.56 -50.00 -30.51
N CYS A 15 5.91 -48.85 -30.67
CA CYS A 15 6.47 -47.70 -31.37
C CYS A 15 6.52 -46.42 -30.53
N PHE A 16 6.02 -46.46 -29.27
CA PHE A 16 6.00 -45.37 -28.29
C PHE A 16 5.33 -44.07 -28.75
N LYS A 17 4.70 -44.06 -29.93
CA LYS A 17 3.90 -42.93 -30.39
C LYS A 17 2.59 -42.85 -29.60
N ARG A 18 2.27 -41.63 -29.17
CA ARG A 18 1.04 -41.27 -28.46
C ARG A 18 -0.02 -40.87 -29.48
N PHE A 19 -1.25 -41.34 -29.31
CA PHE A 19 -2.38 -40.96 -30.16
C PHE A 19 -3.68 -40.96 -29.37
N GLU A 20 -4.66 -40.22 -29.89
CA GLU A 20 -5.97 -40.06 -29.27
C GLU A 20 -6.98 -40.96 -29.98
N VAL A 21 -7.61 -41.87 -29.24
CA VAL A 21 -8.69 -42.74 -29.72
C VAL A 21 -10.00 -42.33 -29.06
N SER A 22 -11.13 -42.53 -29.73
CA SER A 22 -12.43 -42.25 -29.11
C SER A 22 -12.76 -43.27 -28.01
N ALA A 23 -13.48 -42.83 -26.98
CA ALA A 23 -13.92 -43.67 -25.87
C ALA A 23 -14.73 -44.91 -26.29
N LYS A 24 -15.33 -44.90 -27.50
CA LYS A 24 -16.07 -46.04 -28.08
C LYS A 24 -15.18 -47.29 -28.32
N PHE A 25 -13.85 -47.11 -28.32
CA PHE A 25 -12.88 -48.20 -28.47
C PHE A 25 -12.18 -48.59 -27.16
N ALA A 26 -12.64 -48.07 -26.01
CA ALA A 26 -12.14 -48.48 -24.70
C ALA A 26 -12.23 -50.01 -24.52
N GLY A 27 -11.18 -50.63 -23.99
CA GLY A 27 -11.09 -52.07 -23.74
C GLY A 27 -10.95 -52.96 -24.99
N ARG A 28 -11.04 -52.41 -26.21
CA ARG A 28 -10.92 -53.18 -27.46
C ARG A 28 -9.47 -53.24 -27.95
N GLU A 29 -9.15 -54.32 -28.66
CA GLU A 29 -7.87 -54.47 -29.37
C GLU A 29 -7.99 -53.93 -30.80
N GLY A 30 -7.01 -53.13 -31.22
CA GLY A 30 -6.96 -52.55 -32.56
C GLY A 30 -5.54 -52.36 -33.08
N PRO A 31 -5.35 -52.26 -34.40
CA PRO A 31 -4.03 -52.01 -34.98
C PRO A 31 -3.58 -50.58 -34.68
N CYS A 32 -2.31 -50.41 -34.26
CA CYS A 32 -1.73 -49.09 -34.07
C CYS A 32 -1.66 -48.34 -35.42
N PRO A 33 -2.08 -47.06 -35.50
CA PRO A 33 -2.06 -46.30 -36.76
C PRO A 33 -0.65 -46.07 -37.31
N ALA A 34 0.39 -46.15 -36.46
CA ALA A 34 1.77 -45.91 -36.87
C ALA A 34 2.56 -47.18 -37.24
N CYS A 35 2.35 -48.30 -36.53
CA CYS A 35 3.14 -49.52 -36.72
C CYS A 35 2.30 -50.77 -37.02
N LYS A 36 0.97 -50.64 -37.08
CA LYS A 36 -0.02 -51.69 -37.40
C LYS A 36 -0.04 -52.91 -36.47
N LYS A 37 0.85 -52.99 -35.47
CA LYS A 37 0.82 -54.03 -34.44
C LYS A 37 -0.44 -53.90 -33.56
N PRO A 38 -1.02 -55.02 -33.10
CA PRO A 38 -2.21 -55.00 -32.24
C PRO A 38 -1.85 -54.37 -30.89
N ILE A 39 -2.69 -53.44 -30.44
CA ILE A 39 -2.59 -52.80 -29.12
C ILE A 39 -3.93 -52.90 -28.39
N LYS A 40 -3.87 -53.11 -27.08
CA LYS A 40 -5.06 -53.08 -26.22
C LYS A 40 -5.28 -51.64 -25.73
N ILE A 41 -6.46 -51.09 -26.00
CA ILE A 41 -6.85 -49.76 -25.52
C ILE A 41 -7.32 -49.90 -24.07
N PRO A 42 -6.82 -49.08 -23.13
CA PRO A 42 -7.26 -49.10 -21.73
C PRO A 42 -8.78 -48.95 -21.58
N GLU A 43 -9.34 -49.52 -20.53
CA GLU A 43 -10.76 -49.36 -20.23
C GLU A 43 -11.06 -47.96 -19.70
N LEU A 44 -12.29 -47.48 -19.93
CA LEU A 44 -12.71 -46.15 -19.48
C LEU A 44 -12.69 -46.02 -17.95
N SER A 45 -12.88 -47.14 -17.24
CA SER A 45 -12.82 -47.27 -15.78
C SER A 45 -11.44 -47.03 -15.18
N GLU A 46 -10.37 -47.15 -15.98
CA GLU A 46 -8.98 -47.00 -15.55
C GLU A 46 -8.47 -45.55 -15.71
N GLN A 47 -9.33 -44.63 -16.14
CA GLN A 47 -9.02 -43.21 -16.07
C GLN A 47 -8.84 -42.82 -14.61
N VAL A 48 -7.59 -42.51 -14.25
CA VAL A 48 -7.26 -41.84 -13.00
C VAL A 48 -7.92 -40.47 -13.06
N VAL A 49 -9.11 -40.37 -12.47
CA VAL A 49 -9.72 -39.08 -12.14
C VAL A 49 -8.76 -38.44 -11.15
N LEU A 50 -7.85 -37.61 -11.68
CA LEU A 50 -7.08 -36.66 -10.91
C LEU A 50 -8.10 -35.72 -10.28
N ARG A 51 -8.61 -36.11 -9.11
CA ARG A 51 -9.30 -35.18 -8.23
C ARG A 51 -8.22 -34.20 -7.81
N GLU A 52 -8.16 -33.08 -8.52
CA GLU A 52 -7.47 -31.90 -8.04
C GLU A 52 -7.88 -31.75 -6.58
N LYS A 53 -6.92 -31.89 -5.67
CA LYS A 53 -7.19 -31.66 -4.25
C LYS A 53 -7.71 -30.23 -4.20
N GLU A 54 -9.00 -30.09 -3.87
CA GLU A 54 -9.61 -28.78 -3.63
C GLU A 54 -8.64 -27.95 -2.79
N GLY A 55 -8.30 -26.76 -3.30
CA GLY A 55 -7.03 -26.07 -3.08
C GLY A 55 -6.65 -25.64 -1.67
N PHE A 56 -7.25 -26.17 -0.60
CA PHE A 56 -6.87 -25.82 0.77
C PHE A 56 -6.94 -27.03 1.72
N GLY A 57 -5.78 -27.36 2.31
CA GLY A 57 -5.57 -28.45 3.26
C GLY A 57 -6.04 -28.14 4.69
N GLY A 58 -7.25 -27.61 4.86
CA GLY A 58 -7.83 -27.34 6.18
C GLY A 58 -8.55 -28.55 6.78
N VAL A 59 -8.78 -28.51 8.10
CA VAL A 59 -9.57 -29.53 8.81
C VAL A 59 -11.01 -29.50 8.26
N LYS A 60 -11.45 -30.62 7.69
CA LYS A 60 -12.82 -30.79 7.19
C LYS A 60 -13.71 -31.35 8.31
N SER A 61 -14.92 -30.83 8.40
CA SER A 61 -16.00 -31.35 9.24
C SER A 61 -16.44 -32.74 8.78
N LYS A 62 -17.28 -33.41 9.58
CA LYS A 62 -17.91 -34.68 9.18
C LYS A 62 -18.74 -34.55 7.90
N GLU A 63 -19.24 -33.35 7.58
CA GLU A 63 -19.94 -33.06 6.33
C GLU A 63 -19.01 -32.70 5.15
N GLY A 64 -17.68 -32.83 5.31
CA GLY A 64 -16.69 -32.53 4.26
C GLY A 64 -16.45 -31.04 4.00
N LYS A 65 -17.12 -30.15 4.74
CA LYS A 65 -16.92 -28.70 4.67
C LYS A 65 -15.72 -28.28 5.51
N LEU A 66 -14.91 -27.35 5.02
CA LEU A 66 -13.82 -26.76 5.80
C LEU A 66 -14.38 -26.09 7.05
N VAL A 67 -13.87 -26.47 8.24
CA VAL A 67 -14.28 -25.91 9.54
C VAL A 67 -13.83 -24.46 9.66
N PHE A 68 -12.61 -24.18 9.20
CA PHE A 68 -12.06 -22.83 9.10
C PHE A 68 -12.03 -22.43 7.63
N LYS A 69 -13.00 -21.61 7.19
CA LYS A 69 -12.86 -20.91 5.93
C LYS A 69 -11.78 -19.83 6.11
N PRO A 70 -10.74 -19.79 5.26
CA PRO A 70 -9.84 -18.65 5.23
C PRO A 70 -10.66 -17.37 5.08
N VAL A 71 -10.33 -16.33 5.86
CA VAL A 71 -10.92 -15.01 5.69
C VAL A 71 -10.51 -14.53 4.31
N ALA A 72 -11.47 -14.46 3.39
CA ALA A 72 -11.21 -13.97 2.05
C ALA A 72 -10.87 -12.48 2.15
N ARG A 73 -9.78 -12.09 1.50
CA ARG A 73 -9.37 -10.68 1.41
C ARG A 73 -10.48 -9.89 0.71
N GLU A 74 -11.01 -8.88 1.38
CA GLU A 74 -11.81 -7.87 0.71
C GLU A 74 -10.86 -6.80 0.14
N ASP A 75 -10.71 -6.78 -1.18
CA ASP A 75 -9.93 -5.73 -1.83
C ASP A 75 -10.61 -4.38 -1.60
N ALA A 76 -9.81 -3.36 -1.28
CA ALA A 76 -10.28 -1.99 -1.10
C ALA A 76 -10.98 -1.51 -2.38
N LYS A 77 -12.31 -1.42 -2.34
CA LYS A 77 -13.10 -0.94 -3.47
C LYS A 77 -12.87 0.56 -3.61
N PHE A 78 -12.32 0.97 -4.75
CA PHE A 78 -12.18 2.38 -5.09
C PHE A 78 -13.55 3.06 -5.06
N SER A 79 -13.73 4.02 -4.16
CA SER A 79 -14.97 4.78 -4.05
C SER A 79 -14.79 6.14 -4.70
N THR A 80 -15.57 6.40 -5.76
CA THR A 80 -15.59 7.70 -6.45
C THR A 80 -15.98 8.84 -5.50
N THR A 81 -16.84 8.57 -4.50
CA THR A 81 -17.22 9.58 -3.52
C THR A 81 -16.08 9.90 -2.57
N ALA A 82 -15.32 8.89 -2.12
CA ALA A 82 -14.16 9.11 -1.27
C ALA A 82 -13.09 9.93 -2.01
N LEU A 83 -12.85 9.64 -3.29
CA LEU A 83 -11.94 10.43 -4.12
C LEU A 83 -12.40 11.90 -4.22
N ALA A 84 -13.68 12.13 -4.52
CA ALA A 84 -14.23 13.49 -4.63
C ALA A 84 -14.04 14.28 -3.33
N VAL A 85 -14.33 13.67 -2.17
CA VAL A 85 -14.15 14.30 -0.85
C VAL A 85 -12.68 14.67 -0.60
N VAL A 86 -11.75 13.75 -0.89
CA VAL A 86 -10.30 14.01 -0.69
C VAL A 86 -9.82 15.15 -1.59
N LEU A 87 -10.22 15.17 -2.88
CA LEU A 87 -9.85 16.24 -3.81
C LEU A 87 -10.42 17.59 -3.38
N THR A 88 -11.69 17.64 -2.99
CA THR A 88 -12.31 18.87 -2.49
C THR A 88 -11.61 19.37 -1.22
N ALA A 89 -11.34 18.48 -0.26
CA ALA A 89 -10.64 18.85 0.97
C ALA A 89 -9.23 19.38 0.71
N ALA A 90 -8.49 18.76 -0.21
CA ALA A 90 -7.17 19.25 -0.63
C ALA A 90 -7.27 20.66 -1.24
N ILE A 91 -8.14 20.86 -2.23
CA ILE A 91 -8.33 22.17 -2.88
C ILE A 91 -8.73 23.24 -1.85
N SER A 92 -9.64 22.91 -0.91
CA SER A 92 -10.04 23.82 0.16
C SER A 92 -8.87 24.18 1.07
N ALA A 93 -8.01 23.23 1.45
CA ALA A 93 -6.84 23.51 2.28
C ALA A 93 -5.86 24.48 1.59
N PHE A 94 -5.61 24.28 0.29
CA PHE A 94 -4.79 25.18 -0.51
C PHE A 94 -5.42 26.57 -0.69
N ALA A 95 -6.73 26.64 -0.90
CA ALA A 95 -7.45 27.91 -0.99
C ALA A 95 -7.38 28.70 0.33
N ILE A 96 -7.61 28.03 1.46
CA ILE A 96 -7.50 28.63 2.80
C ILE A 96 -6.07 29.15 3.04
N ALA A 97 -5.06 28.34 2.73
CA ALA A 97 -3.66 28.74 2.85
C ALA A 97 -3.36 29.98 1.99
N PHE A 98 -3.81 30.00 0.74
CA PHE A 98 -3.64 31.15 -0.15
C PHE A 98 -4.25 32.43 0.43
N PHE A 99 -5.52 32.39 0.87
CA PHE A 99 -6.19 33.57 1.42
C PHE A 99 -5.55 34.06 2.72
N ILE A 100 -5.18 33.16 3.63
CA ILE A 100 -4.53 33.53 4.89
C ILE A 100 -3.17 34.21 4.62
N GLY A 101 -2.35 33.61 3.76
CA GLY A 101 -1.01 34.12 3.45
C GLY A 101 -1.03 35.50 2.80
N HIS A 102 -1.97 35.74 1.88
CA HIS A 102 -2.05 37.00 1.14
C HIS A 102 -2.90 38.08 1.85
N SER A 103 -3.63 37.75 2.92
CA SER A 103 -4.45 38.70 3.68
C SER A 103 -3.76 39.24 4.94
N THR A 104 -2.65 38.64 5.37
CA THR A 104 -2.02 38.97 6.66
C THR A 104 -0.75 39.78 6.42
N GLU A 105 -0.73 41.04 6.87
CA GLU A 105 0.47 41.89 6.79
C GLU A 105 1.46 41.63 7.94
N ASP A 106 0.98 41.08 9.06
CA ASP A 106 1.78 40.80 10.27
C ASP A 106 2.38 39.39 10.25
N THR A 107 3.71 39.31 10.18
CA THR A 107 4.47 38.06 10.14
C THR A 107 4.40 37.26 11.44
N ASN A 108 4.20 37.90 12.60
CA ASN A 108 4.13 37.19 13.89
C ASN A 108 2.87 36.34 14.03
N ASN A 109 1.73 36.87 13.56
CA ASN A 109 0.48 36.11 13.54
C ASN A 109 0.58 34.90 12.61
N LEU A 110 1.32 35.04 11.51
CA LEU A 110 1.53 33.98 10.55
C LEU A 110 2.32 32.80 11.13
N THR A 111 3.32 33.05 11.99
CA THR A 111 4.09 31.98 12.65
C THR A 111 3.19 31.05 13.47
N TRP A 112 2.28 31.61 14.29
CA TRP A 112 1.36 30.81 15.10
C TRP A 112 0.37 30.03 14.24
N ILE A 113 -0.09 30.62 13.14
CA ILE A 113 -0.97 29.93 12.18
C ILE A 113 -0.25 28.77 11.50
N VAL A 114 1.01 28.94 11.08
CA VAL A 114 1.79 27.85 10.47
C VAL A 114 2.08 26.75 11.50
N ALA A 115 2.39 27.11 12.75
CA ALA A 115 2.60 26.14 13.82
C ALA A 115 1.34 25.30 14.08
N ALA A 116 0.19 25.96 14.28
CA ALA A 116 -1.08 25.27 14.46
C ALA A 116 -1.49 24.46 13.21
N GLY A 117 -1.32 25.04 12.02
CA GLY A 117 -1.60 24.38 10.74
C GLY A 117 -0.78 23.12 10.55
N SER A 118 0.50 23.13 10.90
CA SER A 118 1.38 21.96 10.80
C SER A 118 0.85 20.76 11.59
N PHE A 119 0.36 21.00 12.81
CA PHE A 119 -0.29 19.96 13.61
C PHE A 119 -1.65 19.53 13.03
N LEU A 120 -2.49 20.50 12.65
CA LEU A 120 -3.84 20.22 12.13
C LEU A 120 -3.81 19.41 10.82
N ILE A 121 -2.82 19.65 9.96
CA ILE A 121 -2.61 18.90 8.71
C ILE A 121 -2.03 17.52 9.00
N ALA A 122 -1.18 17.38 10.03
CA ALA A 122 -0.61 16.11 10.41
C ALA A 122 -1.68 15.09 10.84
N VAL A 123 -2.74 15.50 11.54
CA VAL A 123 -3.80 14.60 12.04
C VAL A 123 -4.47 13.76 10.93
N PRO A 124 -5.10 14.35 9.91
CA PRO A 124 -5.73 13.58 8.84
C PRO A 124 -4.71 12.79 8.02
N LEU A 125 -3.48 13.31 7.83
CA LEU A 125 -2.42 12.58 7.12
C LEU A 125 -1.90 11.37 7.88
N CYS A 126 -1.75 11.48 9.20
CA CYS A 126 -1.37 10.38 10.08
C CYS A 126 -2.46 9.30 10.05
N TRP A 127 -3.71 9.69 10.18
CA TRP A 127 -4.85 8.77 10.12
C TRP A 127 -4.94 8.07 8.75
N SER A 128 -4.84 8.80 7.63
CA SER A 128 -4.92 8.21 6.30
C SER A 128 -3.70 7.35 5.98
N GLY A 129 -2.51 7.81 6.38
CA GLY A 129 -1.27 7.10 6.15
C GLY A 129 -1.21 5.78 6.92
N TYR A 130 -1.78 5.73 8.12
CA TYR A 130 -1.96 4.48 8.85
C TYR A 130 -2.73 3.45 8.02
N TRP A 131 -3.91 3.78 7.51
CA TRP A 131 -4.71 2.84 6.73
C TRP A 131 -4.08 2.42 5.41
N PHE A 132 -3.22 3.27 4.82
CA PHE A 132 -2.56 2.98 3.56
C PHE A 132 -1.25 2.18 3.71
N LEU A 133 -0.51 2.42 4.80
CA LEU A 133 0.84 1.87 5.01
C LEU A 133 0.91 0.79 6.08
N ARG A 134 -0.20 0.56 6.83
CA ARG A 134 -0.31 -0.53 7.80
C ARG A 134 -0.07 -1.86 7.10
N ASP A 135 0.68 -2.71 7.78
CA ASP A 135 0.86 -4.09 7.38
C ASP A 135 -0.38 -4.91 7.76
N ASP A 136 -0.93 -5.62 6.78
CA ASP A 136 -2.15 -6.40 6.92
C ASP A 136 -1.95 -7.65 7.79
N GLU A 137 -0.70 -8.04 8.09
CA GLU A 137 -0.39 -9.16 8.99
C GLU A 137 -0.66 -8.84 10.46
N TYR A 138 -0.67 -7.57 10.85
CA TYR A 138 -0.96 -7.13 12.22
C TYR A 138 -2.42 -6.77 12.42
N GLU A 139 -2.91 -6.93 13.65
CA GLU A 139 -4.22 -6.47 14.06
C GLU A 139 -4.33 -4.94 13.89
N ALA A 140 -5.44 -4.49 13.31
CA ALA A 140 -5.67 -3.06 13.11
C ALA A 140 -6.00 -2.38 14.43
N TYR A 141 -5.24 -1.34 14.77
CA TYR A 141 -5.59 -0.36 15.78
C TYR A 141 -6.93 0.27 15.43
N SER A 142 -7.81 0.36 16.43
CA SER A 142 -9.14 0.92 16.27
C SER A 142 -9.57 1.68 17.52
N GLY A 143 -10.66 2.44 17.41
CA GLY A 143 -11.22 3.19 18.53
C GLY A 143 -10.24 4.21 19.13
N GLN A 144 -10.19 4.28 20.46
CA GLN A 144 -9.37 5.26 21.18
C GLN A 144 -7.87 5.04 20.99
N GLU A 145 -7.43 3.79 20.89
CA GLU A 145 -6.00 3.48 20.71
C GLU A 145 -5.45 4.09 19.42
N LEU A 146 -6.18 3.92 18.31
CA LEU A 146 -5.81 4.51 17.03
C LEU A 146 -5.70 6.03 17.13
N TRP A 147 -6.68 6.69 17.74
CA TRP A 147 -6.67 8.15 17.85
C TRP A 147 -5.54 8.67 18.73
N VAL A 148 -5.21 7.99 19.83
CA VAL A 148 -4.06 8.36 20.67
C VAL A 148 -2.75 8.25 19.86
N ARG A 149 -2.55 7.16 19.12
CA ARG A 149 -1.36 6.98 18.27
C ARG A 149 -1.28 8.00 17.15
N VAL A 150 -2.41 8.31 16.51
CA VAL A 150 -2.50 9.37 15.49
C VAL A 150 -2.08 10.71 16.09
N LEU A 151 -2.63 11.09 17.24
CA LEU A 151 -2.30 12.37 17.88
C LEU A 151 -0.84 12.45 18.34
N ILE A 152 -0.28 11.35 18.87
CA ILE A 152 1.14 11.27 19.23
C ILE A 152 2.01 11.44 17.99
N CYS A 153 1.72 10.71 16.91
CA CYS A 153 2.49 10.80 15.67
C CYS A 153 2.38 12.20 15.04
N SER A 154 1.18 12.80 15.04
CA SER A 154 0.95 14.16 14.54
C SER A 154 1.68 15.22 15.36
N ALA A 155 1.70 15.09 16.69
CA ALA A 155 2.47 15.95 17.56
C ALA A 155 3.97 15.81 17.32
N ALA A 156 4.46 14.58 17.15
CA ALA A 156 5.86 14.32 16.81
C ALA A 156 6.24 14.94 15.45
N TYR A 157 5.39 14.82 14.44
CA TYR A 157 5.62 15.42 13.12
C TYR A 157 5.68 16.95 13.17
N ALA A 158 4.72 17.58 13.87
CA ALA A 158 4.69 19.02 14.07
C ALA A 158 5.91 19.51 14.88
N LEU A 159 6.32 18.76 15.90
CA LEU A 159 7.48 19.07 16.72
C LEU A 159 8.79 18.95 15.93
N ILE A 160 8.98 17.89 15.14
CA ILE A 160 10.17 17.73 14.29
C ILE A 160 10.23 18.86 13.25
N TRP A 161 9.09 19.23 12.66
CA TRP A 161 9.00 20.38 11.76
C TRP A 161 9.32 21.71 12.45
N GLY A 162 8.84 21.91 13.68
CA GLY A 162 9.18 23.06 14.50
C GLY A 162 10.66 23.11 14.89
N ILE A 163 11.28 21.96 15.16
CA ILE A 163 12.73 21.85 15.41
C ILE A 163 13.52 22.21 14.14
N TYR A 164 13.10 21.72 12.98
CA TYR A 164 13.71 22.10 11.69
C TYR A 164 13.68 23.63 11.48
N ALA A 165 12.50 24.23 11.69
CA ALA A 165 12.29 25.67 11.64
C ALA A 165 13.18 26.44 12.64
N PHE A 166 13.28 25.95 13.87
CA PHE A 166 14.09 26.54 14.94
C PHE A 166 15.59 26.47 14.64
N LEU A 167 16.10 25.32 14.18
CA LEU A 167 17.53 25.12 13.88
C LEU A 167 18.01 26.01 12.75
N ILE A 168 17.18 26.22 11.71
CA ILE A 168 17.52 27.12 10.60
C ILE A 168 17.67 28.56 11.09
N GLY A 169 16.75 29.01 11.95
CA GLY A 169 16.83 30.35 12.54
C GLY A 169 18.02 30.50 13.50
N TYR A 170 18.28 29.49 14.33
CA TYR A 170 19.38 29.50 15.29
C TYR A 170 20.77 29.57 14.63
N TRP A 171 20.94 28.95 13.46
CA TRP A 171 22.19 28.99 12.71
C TRP A 171 22.32 30.20 11.78
N GLU A 172 21.35 31.12 11.78
CA GLU A 172 21.32 32.32 10.93
C GLU A 172 21.63 31.99 9.45
N LEU A 173 21.18 30.81 8.98
CA LEU A 173 21.47 30.33 7.63
C LEU A 173 20.84 31.28 6.62
N ASP A 174 21.65 32.03 5.89
CA ASP A 174 21.15 32.94 4.87
C ASP A 174 20.47 32.19 3.69
N SER A 175 19.85 32.95 2.79
CA SER A 175 19.20 32.39 1.61
C SER A 175 20.17 31.88 0.53
N ASN A 176 21.49 31.96 0.75
CA ASN A 176 22.49 31.49 -0.19
C ASN A 176 22.59 29.97 -0.13
N LEU A 177 21.76 29.32 -0.95
CA LEU A 177 21.65 27.87 -1.00
C LEU A 177 23.01 27.20 -1.28
N ASN A 178 23.91 27.82 -2.06
CA ASN A 178 25.19 27.19 -2.41
C ASN A 178 26.12 27.01 -1.20
N GLU A 179 26.08 27.95 -0.25
CA GLU A 179 26.91 27.90 0.96
C GLU A 179 26.24 27.04 2.05
N ASN A 180 24.91 27.09 2.14
CA ASN A 180 24.15 26.46 3.21
C ASN A 180 23.56 25.08 2.86
N LEU A 181 23.71 24.62 1.61
CA LEU A 181 23.18 23.32 1.15
C LEU A 181 23.54 22.16 2.10
N PRO A 182 24.79 22.02 2.59
CA PRO A 182 25.13 20.91 3.48
C PRO A 182 24.31 20.93 4.78
N TYR A 183 24.09 22.09 5.38
CA TYR A 183 23.31 22.23 6.61
C TYR A 183 21.83 21.91 6.38
N PHE A 184 21.25 22.40 5.27
CA PHE A 184 19.87 22.08 4.90
C PHE A 184 19.68 20.58 4.66
N VAL A 185 20.60 19.94 3.95
CA VAL A 185 20.54 18.50 3.65
C VAL A 185 20.69 17.68 4.93
N ILE A 186 21.67 17.97 5.78
CA ILE A 186 21.87 17.24 7.03
C ILE A 186 20.64 17.38 7.94
N THR A 187 20.12 18.59 8.10
CA THR A 187 18.95 18.83 8.96
C THR A 187 17.71 18.12 8.41
N ALA A 188 17.48 18.19 7.10
CA ALA A 188 16.38 17.49 6.45
C ALA A 188 16.50 15.97 6.61
N VAL A 189 17.70 15.39 6.42
CA VAL A 189 17.94 13.96 6.60
C VAL A 189 17.67 13.53 8.05
N VAL A 190 18.17 14.28 9.04
CA VAL A 190 17.91 14.00 10.46
C VAL A 190 16.43 14.06 10.78
N CYS A 191 15.71 15.07 10.26
CA CYS A 191 14.26 15.20 10.44
C CYS A 191 13.51 14.05 9.77
N LEU A 192 13.89 13.67 8.55
CA LEU A 192 13.27 12.57 7.81
C LEU A 192 13.44 11.23 8.52
N ILE A 193 14.64 10.96 9.05
CA ILE A 193 14.92 9.77 9.86
C ILE A 193 14.07 9.81 11.14
N GLY A 194 14.08 10.93 11.86
CA GLY A 194 13.31 11.10 13.11
C GLY A 194 11.81 10.92 12.89
N GLY A 195 11.25 11.51 11.83
CA GLY A 195 9.85 11.38 11.49
C GLY A 195 9.49 9.97 11.04
N GLY A 196 10.37 9.31 10.27
CA GLY A 196 10.20 7.91 9.90
C GLY A 196 10.13 6.98 11.12
N PHE A 197 11.01 7.18 12.10
CA PHE A 197 10.96 6.42 13.36
C PHE A 197 9.75 6.78 14.24
N ALA A 198 9.32 8.04 14.25
CA ALA A 198 8.10 8.43 14.96
C ALA A 198 6.86 7.72 14.40
N ALA A 199 6.77 7.61 13.07
CA ALA A 199 5.71 6.87 12.39
C ALA A 199 5.79 5.37 12.67
N ALA A 200 6.99 4.79 12.52
CA ALA A 200 7.24 3.37 12.76
C ALA A 200 6.90 2.98 14.20
N GLY A 201 7.31 3.78 15.19
CA GLY A 201 7.01 3.52 16.61
C GLY A 201 5.54 3.77 16.99
N SER A 202 4.83 4.64 16.27
CA SER A 202 3.42 4.92 16.56
C SER A 202 2.47 3.89 15.95
N PHE A 203 2.80 3.40 14.75
CA PHE A 203 1.90 2.58 13.93
C PHE A 203 2.39 1.17 13.63
N ASP A 204 3.57 0.80 14.13
CA ASP A 204 4.23 -0.50 13.90
C ASP A 204 4.42 -0.82 12.41
N ILE A 205 4.62 0.24 11.62
CA ILE A 205 4.95 0.13 10.19
C ILE A 205 6.45 0.02 9.98
N GLN A 206 6.85 -0.59 8.86
CA GLN A 206 8.25 -0.70 8.48
C GLN A 206 8.91 0.70 8.40
N PRO A 207 10.19 0.86 8.81
CA PRO A 207 10.86 2.16 8.80
C PRO A 207 10.85 2.88 7.45
N LEU A 208 10.93 2.12 6.35
CA LEU A 208 10.84 2.70 5.00
C LEU A 208 9.45 3.28 4.70
N SER A 209 8.38 2.60 5.11
CA SER A 209 7.01 3.12 5.01
C SER A 209 6.83 4.36 5.89
N GLY A 210 7.39 4.34 7.11
CA GLY A 210 7.41 5.51 7.99
C GLY A 210 8.12 6.72 7.37
N PHE A 211 9.29 6.49 6.73
CA PHE A 211 10.00 7.52 5.99
C PHE A 211 9.14 8.13 4.87
N LEU A 212 8.45 7.30 4.07
CA LEU A 212 7.56 7.78 3.00
C LEU A 212 6.39 8.58 3.57
N HIS A 213 5.83 8.15 4.70
CA HIS A 213 4.73 8.83 5.38
C HIS A 213 5.11 10.23 5.82
N PHE A 214 6.25 10.35 6.52
CA PHE A 214 6.73 11.65 6.98
C PHE A 214 7.19 12.53 5.80
N SER A 215 7.78 11.94 4.75
CA SER A 215 8.13 12.67 3.52
C SER A 215 6.91 13.32 2.86
N LEU A 216 5.76 12.61 2.82
CA LEU A 216 4.51 13.17 2.31
C LEU A 216 4.03 14.35 3.18
N TYR A 217 4.12 14.24 4.50
CA TYR A 217 3.79 15.33 5.42
C TYR A 217 4.67 16.58 5.16
N ILE A 218 5.99 16.41 5.03
CA ILE A 218 6.91 17.50 4.71
C ILE A 218 6.58 18.12 3.35
N LEU A 219 6.31 17.30 2.32
CA LEU A 219 5.94 17.80 1.00
C LEU A 219 4.68 18.66 1.04
N ILE A 220 3.62 18.18 1.71
CA ILE A 220 2.34 18.91 1.80
C ILE A 220 2.51 20.21 2.60
N THR A 221 3.22 20.17 3.72
CA THR A 221 3.48 21.36 4.54
C THR A 221 4.32 22.40 3.79
N LEU A 222 5.33 21.98 3.02
CA LEU A 222 6.10 22.86 2.14
C LEU A 222 5.24 23.48 1.05
N LEU A 223 4.41 22.69 0.38
CA LEU A 223 3.53 23.19 -0.68
C LEU A 223 2.52 24.20 -0.14
N LEU A 224 1.89 23.92 1.00
CA LEU A 224 0.94 24.85 1.63
C LEU A 224 1.65 26.13 2.06
N ARG A 225 2.85 26.03 2.64
CA ARG A 225 3.68 27.19 2.98
C ARG A 225 3.99 28.05 1.74
N MET A 226 4.37 27.44 0.63
CA MET A 226 4.62 28.17 -0.63
C MET A 226 3.34 28.85 -1.15
N THR A 227 2.17 28.21 -1.00
CA THR A 227 0.90 28.85 -1.39
C THR A 227 0.49 30.02 -0.51
N MET A 228 1.01 30.08 0.73
CA MET A 228 0.88 31.26 1.59
C MET A 228 1.83 32.41 1.19
N GLY A 229 2.66 32.23 0.15
CA GLY A 229 3.68 33.22 -0.24
C GLY A 229 4.97 33.16 0.58
N LEU A 230 5.14 32.13 1.43
CA LEU A 230 6.33 31.95 2.27
C LEU A 230 7.38 31.14 1.52
N SER A 231 8.68 31.40 1.76
CA SER A 231 9.74 30.54 1.20
C SER A 231 9.63 29.12 1.76
N ALA A 232 9.93 28.13 0.92
CA ALA A 232 10.10 26.74 1.31
C ALA A 232 11.17 26.58 2.43
N TYR A 233 12.17 27.46 2.44
CA TYR A 233 13.28 27.48 3.40
C TYR A 233 13.45 28.90 3.98
N TYR A 234 12.41 29.50 4.56
CA TYR A 234 12.59 30.85 5.13
C TYR A 234 13.45 30.81 6.41
N VAL A 235 14.36 31.77 6.52
CA VAL A 235 15.46 31.86 7.49
C VAL A 235 14.97 32.23 8.90
N THR A 236 13.89 33.00 9.00
CA THR A 236 13.35 33.47 10.29
C THR A 236 11.91 32.98 10.47
N TRP A 237 11.76 31.85 11.15
CA TRP A 237 10.45 31.37 11.63
C TRP A 237 10.00 32.08 12.91
N TRP A 238 10.96 32.71 13.59
CA TRP A 238 10.82 33.39 14.87
C TRP A 238 11.32 34.84 14.69
N PRO A 239 10.68 35.82 15.34
CA PRO A 239 11.19 37.20 15.37
C PRO A 239 12.56 37.30 16.04
#